data_AF-A0A0P7YNC4-F1
#
_entry.id   AF-A0A0P7YNC4-F1
#
_cell.length_a   1.000
_cell.length_b   1.000
_cell.length_c   1.000
_cell.angle_alpha   90.00
_cell.angle_beta   90.00
_cell.angle_gamma   90.00
#
_symmetry.space_group_name_H-M   'P 1'
#
loop_
_entity.id
_entity.type
_entity.pdbx_description
1 polymer ?
#
loop_
_entity_poly.entity_id
_entity_poly.type
_entity_poly.pdbx_seq_one_letter_code
_entity_poly.pdbx_strand_id
1 'polypeptide(L)'
;MAMFADGSTRRAIARAMRDVQSNVARYLLAISLVNLGLGVCIAVAFQILGVANAPLWGVAAGLLNFMPFIGIAMFALVTLGLGIASDEAPIIAFAPLVAVVVLNVIEGHIVTPMVVGARIRIASIAVFAAIFFGAWLWGAAGALVATPTLIVVAAFAQRLNSGLRRAPG
;
A
#
# COMPACT_ATOMS: atom_id res chain seq x y z
N MET A 1 23.89 -35.06 21.88
CA MET A 1 23.88 -33.69 21.32
C MET A 1 22.48 -33.39 20.76
N ALA A 2 21.44 -33.32 21.62
CA ALA A 2 20.03 -33.13 21.20
C ALA A 2 19.09 -32.68 22.36
N MET A 3 19.55 -31.84 23.31
CA MET A 3 18.81 -31.59 24.57
C MET A 3 18.25 -30.16 24.76
N PHE A 4 18.05 -29.34 23.71
CA PHE A 4 17.41 -28.02 23.86
C PHE A 4 16.39 -27.64 22.78
N ALA A 5 15.71 -28.61 22.16
CA ALA A 5 14.70 -28.34 21.12
C ALA A 5 13.24 -28.23 21.65
N ASP A 6 12.99 -28.32 22.96
CA ASP A 6 11.74 -28.91 23.46
C ASP A 6 10.71 -27.93 24.07
N GLY A 7 10.13 -27.05 23.25
CA GLY A 7 8.86 -26.38 23.60
C GLY A 7 8.93 -24.91 24.04
N SER A 8 10.08 -24.38 24.45
CA SER A 8 10.28 -22.91 24.53
C SER A 8 10.35 -22.31 23.12
N THR A 9 11.11 -22.93 22.22
CA THR A 9 11.21 -22.61 20.79
C THR A 9 9.87 -22.78 20.08
N ARG A 10 9.15 -23.88 20.34
CA ARG A 10 7.82 -24.15 19.76
C ARG A 10 6.78 -23.10 20.20
N ARG A 11 6.81 -22.68 21.48
CA ARG A 11 5.97 -21.59 22.01
C ARG A 11 6.39 -20.22 21.48
N ALA A 12 7.67 -19.98 21.25
CA ALA A 12 8.17 -18.75 20.64
C ALA A 12 7.72 -18.63 19.17
N ILE A 13 7.86 -19.71 18.38
CA ILE A 13 7.38 -19.78 17.00
C ILE A 13 5.86 -19.59 16.94
N ALA A 14 5.09 -20.28 17.81
CA ALA A 14 3.64 -20.14 17.83
C ALA A 14 3.18 -18.71 18.22
N ARG A 15 3.93 -18.02 19.09
CA ARG A 15 3.68 -16.60 19.41
C ARG A 15 3.98 -15.71 18.22
N ALA A 16 5.15 -15.88 17.60
CA ALA A 16 5.53 -15.13 16.40
C ALA A 16 4.51 -15.30 15.26
N MET A 17 4.02 -16.53 15.02
CA MET A 17 2.99 -16.78 14.00
C MET A 17 1.67 -16.07 14.31
N ARG A 18 1.23 -16.04 15.57
CA ARG A 18 0.03 -15.29 15.98
C ARG A 18 0.21 -13.79 15.82
N ASP A 19 1.38 -13.27 16.17
CA ASP A 19 1.68 -11.84 16.01
C ASP A 19 1.68 -11.45 14.53
N VAL A 20 2.33 -12.24 13.67
CA VAL A 20 2.31 -12.07 12.21
C VAL A 20 0.87 -12.13 11.68
N GLN A 21 0.09 -13.13 12.07
CA GLN A 21 -1.30 -13.25 11.64
C GLN A 21 -2.14 -12.03 12.04
N SER A 22 -1.97 -11.53 13.28
CA SER A 22 -2.71 -10.35 13.75
C SER A 22 -2.29 -9.07 13.02
N ASN A 23 -0.99 -8.93 12.70
CA ASN A 23 -0.46 -7.78 11.98
C ASN A 23 -0.91 -7.79 10.53
N VAL A 24 -0.89 -8.95 9.87
CA VAL A 24 -1.42 -9.13 8.51
C VAL A 24 -2.91 -8.84 8.48
N ALA A 25 -3.69 -9.34 9.43
CA ALA A 25 -5.13 -9.08 9.50
C ALA A 25 -5.44 -7.59 9.68
N ARG A 26 -4.75 -6.90 10.61
CA ARG A 26 -4.90 -5.45 10.82
C ARG A 26 -4.50 -4.65 9.59
N TYR A 27 -3.42 -5.05 8.92
CA TYR A 27 -2.97 -4.41 7.69
C TYR A 27 -3.98 -4.62 6.55
N LEU A 28 -4.45 -5.84 6.34
CA LEU A 28 -5.45 -6.17 5.32
C LEU A 28 -6.76 -5.41 5.55
N LEU A 29 -7.18 -5.26 6.80
CA LEU A 29 -8.33 -4.42 7.15
C LEU A 29 -8.07 -2.94 6.83
N ALA A 30 -6.90 -2.41 7.20
CA ALA A 30 -6.55 -1.02 6.94
C ALA A 30 -6.50 -0.72 5.43
N ILE A 31 -5.82 -1.55 4.64
CA ILE A 31 -5.73 -1.35 3.19
C ILE A 31 -7.09 -1.55 2.50
N SER A 32 -7.91 -2.49 2.99
CA SER A 32 -9.27 -2.67 2.48
C SER A 32 -10.12 -1.42 2.71
N LEU A 33 -10.05 -0.82 3.89
CA LEU A 33 -10.78 0.42 4.20
C LEU A 33 -10.31 1.60 3.33
N VAL A 34 -9.00 1.73 3.12
CA VAL A 34 -8.44 2.77 2.24
C VAL A 34 -8.89 2.56 0.80
N ASN A 35 -8.78 1.34 0.27
CA ASN A 35 -9.19 1.00 -1.10
C ASN A 35 -10.69 1.18 -1.32
N LEU A 36 -11.50 0.87 -0.32
CA LEU A 36 -12.96 1.04 -0.38
C LEU A 36 -13.31 2.54 -0.36
N GLY A 37 -12.63 3.34 0.45
CA GLY A 37 -12.74 4.79 0.44
C GLY A 37 -12.35 5.39 -0.91
N LEU A 38 -11.21 4.99 -1.47
CA LEU A 38 -10.75 5.42 -2.79
C LEU A 38 -11.74 5.06 -3.89
N GLY A 39 -12.25 3.82 -3.89
CA GLY A 39 -13.23 3.36 -4.86
C GLY A 39 -14.54 4.15 -4.80
N VAL A 40 -15.02 4.49 -3.60
CA VAL A 40 -16.19 5.37 -3.42
C VAL A 40 -15.91 6.77 -3.96
N CYS A 41 -14.75 7.37 -3.64
CA CYS A 41 -14.37 8.69 -4.15
C CYS A 41 -14.31 8.71 -5.69
N ILE A 42 -13.76 7.66 -6.30
CA ILE A 42 -13.68 7.54 -7.77
C ILE A 42 -15.07 7.35 -8.37
N ALA A 43 -15.93 6.50 -7.79
CA ALA A 43 -17.30 6.35 -8.26
C ALA A 43 -18.07 7.68 -8.22
N VAL A 44 -17.96 8.43 -7.12
CA VAL A 44 -18.60 9.74 -6.98
C VAL A 44 -18.05 10.73 -8.00
N ALA A 45 -16.72 10.81 -8.17
CA ALA A 45 -16.10 11.70 -9.15
C ALA A 45 -16.57 11.37 -10.57
N PHE A 46 -16.60 10.08 -10.94
CA PHE A 46 -17.02 9.64 -12.27
C PHE A 46 -18.51 9.88 -12.52
N GLN A 47 -19.32 9.78 -11.47
CA GLN A 47 -20.75 10.08 -11.57
C GLN A 47 -21.02 11.58 -11.77
N ILE A 48 -20.25 12.45 -11.11
CA ILE A 48 -20.30 13.91 -11.34
C ILE A 48 -19.84 14.25 -12.76
N LEU A 49 -18.83 13.53 -13.27
CA LEU A 49 -18.31 13.70 -14.63
C LEU A 49 -19.18 13.05 -15.71
N GLY A 50 -20.30 12.42 -15.37
CA GLY A 50 -21.20 11.80 -16.34
C GLY A 50 -20.67 10.51 -16.98
N VAL A 51 -19.62 9.89 -16.42
CA VAL A 51 -19.04 8.66 -16.95
C VAL A 51 -20.01 7.49 -16.75
N ALA A 52 -20.34 6.80 -17.84
CA ALA A 52 -21.19 5.62 -17.80
C ALA A 52 -20.60 4.53 -16.90
N ASN A 53 -21.48 3.83 -16.16
CA ASN A 53 -21.09 2.77 -15.23
C ASN A 53 -20.12 3.24 -14.12
N ALA A 54 -20.24 4.49 -13.63
CA ALA A 54 -19.38 5.03 -12.57
C ALA A 54 -19.17 4.10 -11.34
N PRO A 55 -20.20 3.38 -10.82
CA PRO A 55 -19.98 2.43 -9.71
C PRO A 55 -19.04 1.27 -10.07
N LEU A 56 -19.11 0.77 -11.31
CA LEU A 56 -18.22 -0.29 -11.80
C LEU A 56 -16.76 0.18 -11.77
N TRP A 57 -16.52 1.41 -12.22
CA TRP A 57 -15.19 2.02 -12.24
C TRP A 57 -14.63 2.26 -10.84
N GLY A 58 -15.48 2.67 -9.88
CA GLY A 58 -15.05 2.79 -8.48
C GLY A 58 -14.65 1.45 -7.86
N VAL A 59 -15.40 0.38 -8.13
CA VAL A 59 -15.04 -0.98 -7.68
C VAL A 59 -13.74 -1.44 -8.34
N ALA A 60 -13.59 -1.23 -9.65
CA ALA A 60 -12.36 -1.54 -10.37
C ALA A 60 -11.16 -0.80 -9.76
N ALA A 61 -11.31 0.50 -9.48
CA ALA A 61 -10.25 1.29 -8.86
C ALA A 61 -9.84 0.75 -7.48
N GLY A 62 -10.81 0.46 -6.61
CA GLY A 62 -10.54 -0.10 -5.29
C GLY A 62 -9.85 -1.47 -5.36
N LEU A 63 -10.22 -2.31 -6.33
CA LEU A 63 -9.58 -3.62 -6.54
C LEU A 63 -8.16 -3.48 -7.10
N LEU A 64 -7.96 -2.64 -8.11
CA LEU A 64 -6.65 -2.40 -8.71
C LEU A 64 -5.68 -1.78 -7.68
N ASN A 65 -6.17 -0.94 -6.77
CA ASN A 65 -5.33 -0.31 -5.76
C ASN A 65 -4.79 -1.27 -4.67
N PHE A 66 -5.22 -2.55 -4.65
CA PHE A 66 -4.50 -3.59 -3.90
C PHE A 66 -3.08 -3.83 -4.39
N MET A 67 -2.76 -3.44 -5.63
CA MET A 67 -1.42 -3.52 -6.21
C MET A 67 -0.83 -2.10 -6.28
N PRO A 68 -0.06 -1.64 -5.29
CA PRO A 68 0.53 -0.31 -5.28
C PRO A 68 1.34 -0.07 -6.56
N PHE A 69 1.27 1.15 -7.10
CA PHE A 69 1.91 1.60 -8.36
C PHE A 69 1.36 0.95 -9.64
N ILE A 70 1.23 -0.38 -9.69
CA ILE A 70 0.71 -1.09 -10.87
C ILE A 70 -0.78 -0.80 -11.07
N GLY A 71 -1.57 -0.84 -10.00
CA GLY A 71 -3.00 -0.56 -10.02
C GLY A 71 -3.29 0.84 -10.54
N ILE A 72 -2.55 1.83 -10.04
CA ILE A 72 -2.67 3.22 -10.45
C ILE A 72 -2.32 3.39 -11.92
N ALA A 73 -1.19 2.81 -12.37
CA ALA A 73 -0.75 2.92 -13.76
C ALA A 73 -1.73 2.27 -14.73
N MET A 74 -2.20 1.05 -14.40
CA MET A 74 -3.19 0.33 -15.20
C MET A 74 -4.53 1.06 -15.24
N PHE A 75 -5.01 1.55 -14.10
CA PHE A 75 -6.29 2.26 -14.04
C PHE A 75 -6.24 3.62 -14.75
N ALA A 76 -5.12 4.34 -14.65
CA ALA A 76 -4.88 5.55 -15.41
C ALA A 76 -4.87 5.27 -16.93
N LEU A 77 -4.24 4.18 -17.37
CA LEU A 77 -4.22 3.81 -18.79
C LEU A 77 -5.63 3.49 -19.33
N VAL A 78 -6.42 2.74 -18.56
CA VAL A 78 -7.80 2.40 -18.94
C VAL A 78 -8.68 3.65 -19.00
N THR A 79 -8.53 4.57 -18.05
CA THR A 79 -9.33 5.82 -18.02
C THR A 79 -8.89 6.83 -19.07
N LEU A 80 -7.61 6.84 -19.44
CA LEU A 80 -7.10 7.54 -20.62
C LEU A 80 -7.74 6.99 -21.90
N GLY A 81 -7.81 5.66 -22.05
CA GLY A 81 -8.48 5.01 -23.17
C GLY A 81 -9.97 5.36 -23.26
N LEU A 82 -10.66 5.44 -22.11
CA LEU A 82 -12.05 5.88 -22.03
C LEU A 82 -12.24 7.31 -22.54
N GLY A 83 -11.32 8.21 -22.17
CA GLY A 83 -11.32 9.59 -22.62
C GLY A 83 -11.13 9.70 -24.12
N ILE A 84 -10.12 9.01 -24.67
CA ILE A 84 -9.83 9.03 -26.12
C ILE A 84 -10.99 8.43 -26.93
N ALA A 85 -11.68 7.43 -26.39
CA ALA A 85 -12.83 6.80 -27.02
C ALA A 85 -14.13 7.62 -26.91
N SER A 86 -14.14 8.70 -26.12
CA SER A 86 -15.28 9.60 -26.04
C SER A 86 -15.22 10.61 -27.19
N ASP A 87 -16.34 10.83 -27.89
CA ASP A 87 -16.47 11.84 -28.96
C ASP A 87 -16.55 13.28 -28.41
N GLU A 88 -16.10 13.50 -27.18
CA GLU A 88 -16.19 14.79 -26.49
C GLU A 88 -14.97 15.68 -26.76
N ALA A 89 -15.11 16.96 -26.41
CA ALA A 89 -13.98 17.90 -26.48
C ALA A 89 -12.79 17.37 -25.63
N PRO A 90 -11.53 17.53 -26.08
CA PRO A 90 -10.36 16.96 -25.39
C PRO A 90 -10.29 17.30 -23.89
N ILE A 91 -10.71 18.50 -23.50
CA ILE A 91 -10.76 18.94 -22.10
C ILE A 91 -11.69 18.05 -21.25
N ILE A 92 -12.83 17.63 -21.80
CA ILE A 92 -13.81 16.81 -21.09
C ILE A 92 -13.39 15.34 -21.15
N ALA A 93 -12.84 14.90 -22.29
CA ALA A 93 -12.28 13.57 -22.48
C ALA A 93 -11.21 13.20 -21.44
N PHE A 94 -10.32 14.13 -21.05
CA PHE A 94 -9.27 13.85 -20.07
C PHE A 94 -9.71 14.06 -18.60
N ALA A 95 -10.91 14.57 -18.34
CA ALA A 95 -11.37 14.84 -16.97
C ALA A 95 -11.38 13.58 -16.06
N PRO A 96 -11.79 12.37 -16.52
CA PRO A 96 -11.74 11.16 -15.70
C PRO A 96 -10.32 10.75 -15.32
N LEU A 97 -9.36 10.89 -16.25
CA LEU A 97 -7.95 10.61 -15.99
C LEU A 97 -7.39 11.55 -14.92
N VAL A 98 -7.68 12.85 -15.04
CA VAL A 98 -7.24 13.85 -14.06
C VAL A 98 -7.83 13.54 -12.68
N ALA A 99 -9.11 13.20 -12.59
CA ALA A 99 -9.76 12.82 -11.34
C ALA A 99 -9.08 11.60 -10.69
N VAL A 100 -8.77 10.56 -11.46
CA VAL A 100 -8.04 9.38 -10.97
C VAL A 100 -6.66 9.76 -10.43
N VAL A 101 -5.89 10.53 -11.18
CA VAL A 101 -4.54 10.93 -10.76
C VAL A 101 -4.58 11.75 -9.49
N VAL A 102 -5.48 12.75 -9.41
CA VAL A 102 -5.61 13.62 -8.24
C VAL A 102 -6.02 12.83 -7.00
N LEU A 103 -7.03 11.96 -7.12
CA LEU A 103 -7.50 11.15 -5.99
C LEU A 103 -6.42 10.18 -5.49
N ASN A 104 -5.65 9.57 -6.39
CA ASN A 104 -4.52 8.71 -6.03
C ASN A 104 -3.36 9.48 -5.39
N VAL A 105 -3.06 10.69 -5.86
CA VAL A 105 -2.04 11.54 -5.23
C VAL A 105 -2.45 11.91 -3.81
N ILE A 106 -3.71 12.30 -3.60
CA ILE A 106 -4.26 12.60 -2.27
C ILE A 106 -4.20 11.36 -1.37
N GLU A 107 -4.60 10.20 -1.88
CA GLU A 107 -4.57 8.95 -1.14
C GLU A 107 -3.13 8.55 -0.74
N GLY A 108 -2.18 8.62 -1.68
CA GLY A 108 -0.79 8.27 -1.44
C GLY A 108 -0.01 9.25 -0.54
N HIS A 109 -0.32 10.54 -0.61
CA HIS A 109 0.46 11.59 0.09
C HIS A 109 -0.20 12.10 1.37
N ILE A 110 -1.51 11.92 1.55
CA ILE A 110 -2.25 12.42 2.71
C ILE A 110 -2.89 11.27 3.48
N VAL A 111 -3.72 10.45 2.84
CA VAL A 111 -4.51 9.41 3.53
C VAL A 111 -3.60 8.31 4.07
N THR A 112 -2.70 7.79 3.25
CA THR A 112 -1.76 6.73 3.63
C THR A 112 -0.88 7.14 4.83
N PRO A 113 -0.20 8.30 4.84
CA PRO A 113 0.60 8.71 6.01
C PRO A 113 -0.24 9.06 7.25
N MET A 114 -1.49 9.51 7.09
CA MET A 114 -2.42 9.74 8.21
C MET A 114 -2.86 8.42 8.86
N VAL A 115 -3.13 7.38 8.07
CA VAL A 115 -3.56 6.06 8.56
C VAL A 115 -2.39 5.24 9.08
N VAL A 116 -1.23 5.30 8.40
CA VAL A 116 -0.03 4.50 8.74
C VAL A 116 0.84 5.18 9.80
N GLY A 117 0.63 6.47 10.06
CA GLY A 117 1.35 7.22 11.09
C GLY A 117 2.79 7.50 10.68
N ALA A 118 3.04 8.71 10.18
CA ALA A 118 4.38 9.20 9.82
C ALA A 118 5.32 9.29 11.03
N ARG A 119 5.97 8.17 11.41
CA ARG A 119 7.18 8.17 12.22
C ARG A 119 8.03 6.97 11.86
N ILE A 120 8.88 7.09 10.84
CA ILE A 120 10.32 6.76 10.90
C ILE A 120 10.96 7.46 9.68
N ARG A 121 12.04 8.23 9.89
CA ARG A 121 12.97 8.64 8.82
C ARG A 121 13.70 7.41 8.28
N ILE A 122 13.00 6.54 7.57
CA ILE A 122 13.66 5.53 6.74
C ILE A 122 13.89 6.26 5.42
N ALA A 123 15.14 6.30 4.95
CA ALA A 123 15.42 6.88 3.64
C ALA A 123 14.48 6.24 2.62
N SER A 124 13.71 7.04 1.87
CA SER A 124 12.71 6.55 0.92
C SER A 124 13.25 5.48 -0.04
N ILE A 125 14.57 5.52 -0.29
CA ILE A 125 15.34 4.51 -1.05
C ILE A 125 15.17 3.09 -0.48
N ALA A 126 15.12 2.92 0.83
CA ALA A 126 15.02 1.61 1.49
C ALA A 126 13.60 1.04 1.39
N VAL A 127 12.57 1.91 1.46
CA VAL A 127 11.17 1.54 1.21
C VAL A 127 11.02 1.05 -0.21
N PHE A 128 11.57 1.80 -1.17
CA PHE A 128 11.60 1.41 -2.57
C PHE A 128 12.32 0.07 -2.78
N ALA A 129 13.50 -0.11 -2.19
CA ALA A 129 14.27 -1.35 -2.31
C ALA A 129 13.54 -2.56 -1.70
N ALA A 130 12.89 -2.39 -0.54
CA ALA A 130 12.12 -3.45 0.08
C ALA A 130 10.91 -3.84 -0.79
N ILE A 131 10.15 -2.85 -1.28
CA ILE A 131 9.02 -3.07 -2.18
C ILE A 131 9.48 -3.79 -3.45
N PHE A 132 10.59 -3.35 -4.05
CA PHE A 132 11.13 -3.93 -5.28
C PHE A 132 11.60 -5.37 -5.07
N PHE A 133 12.29 -5.64 -3.96
CA PHE A 133 12.75 -6.98 -3.60
C PHE A 133 11.58 -7.92 -3.28
N GLY A 134 10.57 -7.42 -2.54
CA GLY A 134 9.34 -8.16 -2.27
C GLY A 134 8.54 -8.42 -3.55
N ALA A 135 8.40 -7.42 -4.41
CA ALA A 135 7.75 -7.52 -5.71
C ALA A 135 8.44 -8.54 -6.61
N TRP A 136 9.77 -8.56 -6.62
CA TRP A 136 10.55 -9.52 -7.38
C TRP A 136 10.39 -10.95 -6.84
N LEU A 137 10.31 -11.12 -5.51
CA LEU A 137 10.23 -12.43 -4.89
C LEU A 137 8.87 -13.11 -5.14
N TRP A 138 7.76 -12.40 -4.89
CA TRP A 138 6.39 -12.96 -4.89
C TRP A 138 5.33 -12.01 -5.50
N GLY A 139 5.74 -11.04 -6.31
CA GLY A 139 4.82 -10.08 -6.95
C GLY A 139 4.16 -9.14 -5.93
N ALA A 140 2.91 -8.76 -6.17
CA ALA A 140 2.20 -7.80 -5.33
C ALA A 140 2.11 -8.22 -3.84
N ALA A 141 1.99 -9.52 -3.56
CA ALA A 141 1.97 -10.03 -2.19
C ALA A 141 3.29 -9.74 -1.44
N GLY A 142 4.43 -9.88 -2.12
CA GLY A 142 5.73 -9.60 -1.51
C GLY A 142 6.00 -8.10 -1.35
N ALA A 143 5.55 -7.26 -2.29
CA ALA A 143 5.61 -5.80 -2.16
C ALA A 143 4.81 -5.28 -0.95
N LEU A 144 3.64 -5.87 -0.73
CA LEU A 144 2.71 -5.54 0.34
C LEU A 144 3.27 -5.90 1.72
N VAL A 145 3.96 -7.04 1.84
CA VAL A 145 4.63 -7.48 3.09
C VAL A 145 5.95 -6.74 3.32
N ALA A 146 6.62 -6.26 2.27
CA ALA A 146 7.93 -5.62 2.39
C ALA A 146 7.90 -4.30 3.18
N THR A 147 6.86 -3.49 2.99
CA THR A 147 6.71 -2.19 3.66
C THR A 147 6.65 -2.32 5.19
N PRO A 148 5.74 -3.12 5.79
CA PRO A 148 5.70 -3.31 7.24
C PRO A 148 6.93 -4.04 7.78
N THR A 149 7.49 -5.00 7.03
CA THR A 149 8.72 -5.70 7.44
C THR A 149 9.89 -4.73 7.55
N LEU A 150 10.03 -3.81 6.60
CA LEU A 150 11.06 -2.78 6.64
C LEU A 150 10.90 -1.83 7.84
N ILE A 151 9.66 -1.46 8.17
CA ILE A 151 9.37 -0.62 9.35
C ILE A 151 9.85 -1.31 10.62
N VAL A 152 9.58 -2.60 10.78
CA VAL A 152 10.03 -3.40 11.94
C VAL A 152 11.55 -3.48 11.99
N VAL A 153 12.19 -3.80 10.86
CA VAL A 153 13.66 -3.90 10.76
C VAL A 153 14.34 -2.57 11.06
N ALA A 154 13.82 -1.47 10.51
CA ALA A 154 14.37 -0.14 10.74
C ALA A 154 14.24 0.31 12.20
N ALA A 155 13.10 0.03 12.83
CA ALA A 155 12.89 0.32 14.25
C ALA A 155 13.87 -0.47 15.15
N PHE A 156 14.12 -1.73 14.81
CA PHE A 156 15.10 -2.56 15.51
C PHE A 156 16.54 -2.05 15.32
N ALA A 157 16.92 -1.71 14.09
CA ALA A 157 18.23 -1.17 13.76
C ALA A 157 18.50 0.17 14.47
N GLN A 158 17.50 1.04 14.56
CA GLN A 158 17.61 2.31 15.29
C GLN A 158 17.83 2.10 16.80
N ARG A 159 17.17 1.10 17.40
CA ARG A 159 17.38 0.76 18.81
C ARG A 159 18.80 0.28 19.08
N LEU A 160 19.35 -0.59 18.23
CA LEU A 160 20.74 -1.05 18.35
C LEU A 160 21.74 0.11 18.24
N ASN A 161 21.55 1.01 17.26
CA ASN A 161 22.45 2.14 17.06
C ASN A 161 22.36 3.16 18.22
N SER A 162 21.18 3.34 18.82
CA SER A 162 21.00 4.20 20.00
C SER A 162 21.63 3.62 21.27
N GLY A 163 21.73 2.29 21.39
CA GLY A 163 22.42 1.63 22.50
C GLY A 163 23.95 1.76 22.42
N LEU A 164 24.50 1.70 21.21
CA LEU A 164 25.95 1.86 20.96
C LEU A 164 26.43 3.30 21.21
N ARG A 165 25.57 4.31 21.02
CA ARG A 165 25.88 5.72 21.34
C ARG A 165 25.80 6.08 22.83
N ARG A 166 25.32 5.18 23.69
CA ARG A 166 25.14 5.42 25.13
C ARG A 166 26.18 4.72 26.02
N ALA A 167 27.15 4.00 25.47
CA ALA A 167 28.28 3.49 26.26
C ALA A 167 29.21 4.68 26.62
N PRO A 168 29.26 5.13 27.89
CA PRO A 168 30.27 6.10 28.32
C PRO A 168 31.62 5.41 28.37
N GLY A 169 32.67 6.11 27.95
CA GLY A 169 34.05 5.74 28.24
C GLY A 169 34.35 5.76 29.74
#